data_AF-A0A1X3P758-F1
#
_entry.id   AF-A0A1X3P758-F1
#
_cell.length_a   1.000
_cell.length_b   1.000
_cell.length_c   1.000
_cell.angle_alpha   90.00
_cell.angle_beta   90.00
_cell.angle_gamma   90.00
#
_symmetry.space_group_name_H-M   'P 1'
#
loop_
_entity.id
_entity.type
_entity.pdbx_description
1 polymer ?
#
loop_
_entity_poly.entity_id
_entity_poly.type
_entity_poly.pdbx_seq_one_letter_code
_entity_poly.pdbx_strand_id
1 'polypeptide(L)'
;MASTDDAPPCCAASRGASGPASPAASDVLSDDGGAVGSAVPGPSRAELETLAAAAPDELALVGLDGGAFRMGSEDALAYPQDGEGPVRSVEVAPFAISATTVTVAEFAVFVLATGHVTDAQRCGDSLVFAGNLAPQAAERLPRVAEAPWWCQVPGATWFTPEGPGSSVRGREDHPVTHVSQRDAVAYTAWLGARLPSEQEWEFAARGGLDQQPYPWGVVRDPDGVRRMNIFPGTFPDEPGGPVGTVPVRSFEPNGYGLFNVTGNVWEWTASRWSGDSDEPVMRGGSYMCHESYCRRYRTSARSSATADTSLGHAGFRVALSR
;
A
#
# COMPACT_ATOMS: atom_id res chain seq x y z
N MET A 1 -39.39 -17.04 10.68
CA MET A 1 -38.16 -17.86 10.74
C MET A 1 -37.26 -17.39 9.61
N ALA A 2 -36.05 -16.97 9.99
CA ALA A 2 -34.88 -16.61 9.19
C ALA A 2 -35.06 -15.57 8.07
N SER A 3 -34.79 -14.31 8.43
CA SER A 3 -34.26 -13.27 7.54
C SER A 3 -32.79 -13.58 7.34
N THR A 4 -32.34 -13.82 6.11
CA THR A 4 -30.93 -13.90 5.76
C THR A 4 -30.48 -12.54 5.27
N ASP A 5 -29.60 -11.90 6.04
CA ASP A 5 -28.77 -10.77 5.60
C ASP A 5 -27.86 -11.25 4.46
N ASP A 6 -28.17 -10.87 3.23
CA ASP A 6 -27.22 -10.96 2.11
C ASP A 6 -26.37 -9.68 2.10
N ALA A 7 -25.11 -9.80 2.50
CA ALA A 7 -24.10 -8.77 2.29
C ALA A 7 -23.71 -8.70 0.79
N PRO A 8 -23.54 -7.51 0.19
CA PRO A 8 -23.11 -7.40 -1.20
C PRO A 8 -21.64 -7.86 -1.37
N PRO A 9 -21.25 -8.38 -2.56
CA PRO A 9 -19.87 -8.74 -2.86
C PRO A 9 -18.93 -7.53 -2.76
N CYS A 10 -17.66 -7.78 -2.40
CA CYS A 10 -16.61 -6.83 -1.99
C CYS A 10 -16.26 -5.69 -2.98
N CYS A 11 -16.98 -5.57 -4.09
CA CYS A 11 -16.69 -4.70 -5.22
C CYS A 11 -17.95 -3.99 -5.74
N ALA A 12 -18.81 -3.47 -4.85
CA ALA A 12 -20.02 -2.73 -5.23
C ALA A 12 -19.87 -1.22 -4.97
N ALA A 13 -20.00 -0.42 -6.03
CA ALA A 13 -19.92 1.04 -5.98
C ALA A 13 -21.21 1.69 -5.42
N SER A 14 -21.05 2.81 -4.70
CA SER A 14 -22.12 3.82 -4.61
C SER A 14 -21.61 5.27 -4.64
N ARG A 15 -21.92 5.93 -5.78
CA ARG A 15 -22.21 7.35 -6.06
C ARG A 15 -21.11 8.44 -5.87
N GLY A 16 -20.41 8.73 -6.97
CA GLY A 16 -20.59 9.97 -7.76
C GLY A 16 -19.73 11.21 -7.43
N ALA A 17 -18.73 11.51 -8.27
CA ALA A 17 -18.32 12.88 -8.64
C ALA A 17 -17.57 12.89 -9.98
N SER A 18 -17.83 13.91 -10.80
CA SER A 18 -17.42 14.06 -12.20
C SER A 18 -16.11 14.84 -12.38
N GLY A 19 -15.16 14.31 -13.17
CA GLY A 19 -13.99 15.05 -13.71
C GLY A 19 -12.86 14.09 -14.12
N PRO A 20 -12.01 14.42 -15.13
CA PRO A 20 -11.11 13.44 -15.75
C PRO A 20 -9.94 13.13 -14.81
N ALA A 21 -10.04 12.01 -14.08
CA ALA A 21 -9.04 11.51 -13.15
C ALA A 21 -8.12 10.50 -13.84
N SER A 22 -6.83 10.52 -13.51
CA SER A 22 -6.00 9.34 -13.63
C SER A 22 -6.45 8.40 -12.51
N PRO A 23 -6.92 7.18 -12.81
CA PRO A 23 -7.63 6.36 -11.84
C PRO A 23 -6.69 5.97 -10.71
N ALA A 24 -6.99 6.47 -9.50
CA ALA A 24 -6.78 5.66 -8.33
C ALA A 24 -7.57 4.36 -8.54
N ALA A 25 -7.05 3.23 -8.08
CA ALA A 25 -7.68 1.91 -8.27
C ALA A 25 -9.06 1.77 -7.57
N SER A 26 -9.67 2.87 -7.11
CA SER A 26 -10.91 2.94 -6.34
C SER A 26 -12.18 3.12 -7.19
N ASP A 27 -12.11 3.58 -8.44
CA ASP A 27 -13.32 4.04 -9.16
C ASP A 27 -13.82 3.16 -10.33
N VAL A 28 -13.33 1.93 -10.52
CA VAL A 28 -13.73 1.14 -11.71
C VAL A 28 -13.83 -0.36 -11.44
N LEU A 29 -15.01 -0.81 -11.03
CA LEU A 29 -15.42 -2.21 -11.14
C LEU A 29 -16.84 -2.25 -11.73
N SER A 30 -16.93 -2.65 -13.00
CA SER A 30 -18.19 -2.98 -13.66
C SER A 30 -18.59 -4.41 -13.31
N ASP A 31 -19.87 -4.55 -12.96
CA ASP A 31 -20.60 -5.78 -12.64
C ASP A 31 -20.47 -6.85 -13.74
N ASP A 32 -19.99 -8.03 -13.36
CA ASP A 32 -20.43 -9.29 -13.96
C ASP A 32 -20.44 -10.34 -12.84
N GLY A 33 -21.64 -10.79 -12.47
CA GLY A 33 -21.89 -11.75 -11.40
C GLY A 33 -21.13 -13.06 -11.58
N GLY A 34 -19.95 -13.15 -10.95
CA GLY A 34 -19.13 -14.34 -10.87
C GLY A 34 -19.27 -15.02 -9.51
N ALA A 35 -19.52 -16.34 -9.53
CA ALA A 35 -19.78 -17.19 -8.38
C ALA A 35 -18.79 -17.01 -7.21
N VAL A 36 -19.31 -17.11 -5.98
CA VAL A 36 -18.54 -17.25 -4.74
C VAL A 36 -17.63 -18.48 -4.87
N GLY A 37 -16.39 -18.27 -5.30
CA GLY A 37 -15.36 -19.28 -5.37
C GLY A 37 -14.97 -19.72 -3.96
N SER A 38 -14.58 -20.99 -3.80
CA SER A 38 -13.89 -21.43 -2.58
C SER A 38 -12.71 -20.51 -2.32
N ALA A 39 -12.56 -20.02 -1.07
CA ALA A 39 -11.45 -19.19 -0.66
C ALA A 39 -10.10 -19.77 -1.15
N VAL A 40 -9.20 -18.90 -1.60
CA VAL A 40 -7.89 -19.34 -2.10
C VAL A 40 -7.12 -19.96 -0.94
N PRO A 41 -6.68 -21.23 -1.05
CA PRO A 41 -5.93 -21.88 0.01
C PRO A 41 -4.70 -21.06 0.40
N GLY A 42 -4.50 -20.85 1.69
CA GLY A 42 -3.30 -20.20 2.20
C GLY A 42 -2.04 -21.08 2.10
N PRO A 43 -0.86 -20.51 2.40
CA PRO A 43 0.37 -21.29 2.51
C PRO A 43 0.22 -22.45 3.51
N SER A 44 0.93 -23.54 3.25
CA SER A 44 1.00 -24.64 4.21
C SER A 44 1.67 -24.19 5.51
N ARG A 45 1.41 -24.90 6.61
CA ARG A 45 2.05 -24.60 7.90
C ARG A 45 3.58 -24.59 7.80
N ALA A 46 4.18 -25.54 7.08
CA ALA A 46 5.63 -25.61 6.90
C ALA A 46 6.19 -24.39 6.13
N GLU A 47 5.43 -23.88 5.17
CA GLU A 47 5.80 -22.65 4.44
C GLU A 47 5.73 -21.42 5.32
N LEU A 48 4.68 -21.32 6.13
CA LEU A 48 4.56 -20.26 7.14
C LEU A 48 5.69 -20.32 8.15
N GLU A 49 6.02 -21.49 8.68
CA GLU A 49 7.14 -21.67 9.62
C GLU A 49 8.49 -21.27 8.98
N THR A 50 8.68 -21.56 7.69
CA THR A 50 9.89 -21.16 6.95
C THR A 50 9.98 -19.65 6.77
N LEU A 51 8.89 -18.99 6.36
CA LEU A 51 8.86 -17.53 6.21
C LEU A 51 9.00 -16.81 7.54
N ALA A 52 8.26 -17.28 8.57
CA ALA A 52 8.26 -16.70 9.90
C ALA A 52 9.64 -16.80 10.58
N ALA A 53 10.43 -17.84 10.28
CA ALA A 53 11.78 -17.98 10.79
C ALA A 53 12.76 -16.90 10.31
N ALA A 54 12.43 -16.16 9.24
CA ALA A 54 13.20 -15.02 8.77
C ALA A 54 12.78 -13.68 9.43
N ALA A 55 11.71 -13.66 10.22
CA ALA A 55 11.26 -12.46 10.89
C ALA A 55 12.20 -12.10 12.05
N PRO A 56 12.44 -10.80 12.32
CA PRO A 56 13.16 -10.39 13.50
C PRO A 56 12.33 -10.70 14.77
N ASP A 57 13.01 -10.90 15.89
CA ASP A 57 12.35 -11.12 17.19
C ASP A 57 11.55 -9.88 17.65
N GLU A 58 11.98 -8.69 17.24
CA GLU A 58 11.36 -7.41 17.60
C GLU A 58 11.21 -6.48 16.39
N LEU A 59 10.12 -5.71 16.37
CA LEU A 59 9.92 -4.67 15.36
C LEU A 59 10.87 -3.49 15.61
N ALA A 60 11.52 -3.02 14.55
CA ALA A 60 12.35 -1.82 14.61
C ALA A 60 11.47 -0.56 14.68
N LEU A 61 11.20 -0.08 15.90
CA LEU A 61 10.39 1.12 16.15
C LEU A 61 11.26 2.36 16.35
N VAL A 62 10.86 3.46 15.71
CA VAL A 62 11.43 4.80 15.89
C VAL A 62 10.50 5.59 16.80
N GLY A 63 11.05 6.10 17.90
CA GLY A 63 10.35 7.02 18.79
C GLY A 63 10.42 8.45 18.31
N LEU A 64 9.27 9.11 18.17
CA LEU A 64 9.16 10.50 17.76
C LEU A 64 8.51 11.32 18.87
N ASP A 65 9.08 12.47 19.19
CA ASP A 65 8.58 13.38 20.23
C ASP A 65 7.32 14.14 19.79
N GLY A 66 6.92 14.01 18.52
CA GLY A 66 5.80 14.76 17.95
C GLY A 66 6.10 16.25 17.82
N GLY A 67 5.07 17.07 17.92
CA GLY A 67 5.09 18.53 17.81
C GLY A 67 4.36 19.06 16.58
N ALA A 68 4.46 20.38 16.42
CA ALA A 68 3.85 21.12 15.33
C ALA A 68 4.59 20.88 14.00
N PHE A 69 3.86 20.61 12.93
CA PHE A 69 4.40 20.64 11.57
C PHE A 69 3.41 21.23 10.57
N ARG A 70 3.91 21.61 9.39
CA ARG A 70 3.09 22.07 8.27
C ARG A 70 2.71 20.88 7.40
N MET A 71 1.46 20.43 7.54
CA MET A 71 0.88 19.32 6.78
C MET A 71 0.29 19.83 5.47
N GLY A 72 0.36 18.99 4.43
CA GLY A 72 -0.16 19.27 3.10
C GLY A 72 0.85 19.98 2.18
N SER A 73 0.36 20.40 1.02
CA SER A 73 1.16 21.08 0.00
C SER A 73 0.31 22.05 -0.83
N GLU A 74 0.97 23.11 -1.31
CA GLU A 74 0.44 24.07 -2.30
C GLU A 74 1.18 23.96 -3.64
N ASP A 75 1.96 22.90 -3.82
CA ASP A 75 2.72 22.65 -5.04
C ASP A 75 1.78 22.47 -6.25
N ALA A 76 2.12 23.09 -7.39
CA ALA A 76 1.44 22.89 -8.66
C ALA A 76 1.51 21.45 -9.19
N LEU A 77 2.40 20.62 -8.63
CA LEU A 77 2.48 19.18 -8.89
C LEU A 77 1.40 18.37 -8.17
N ALA A 78 0.67 18.97 -7.21
CA ALA A 78 -0.45 18.33 -6.52
C ALA A 78 -1.65 18.20 -7.46
N TYR A 79 -2.36 17.08 -7.36
CA TYR A 79 -3.61 16.89 -8.08
C TYR A 79 -4.74 17.60 -7.30
N PRO A 80 -5.49 18.53 -7.92
CA PRO A 80 -6.53 19.28 -7.20
C PRO A 80 -7.55 18.38 -6.49
N GLN A 81 -7.90 17.25 -7.09
CA GLN A 81 -8.85 16.28 -6.54
C GLN A 81 -8.35 15.52 -5.30
N ASP A 82 -7.03 15.48 -5.07
CA ASP A 82 -6.47 14.73 -3.92
C ASP A 82 -6.58 15.52 -2.60
N GLY A 83 -6.90 16.82 -2.66
CA GLY A 83 -7.02 17.66 -1.47
C GLY A 83 -5.74 17.67 -0.63
N GLU A 84 -4.57 17.77 -1.28
CA GLU A 84 -3.28 17.88 -0.58
C GLU A 84 -3.13 19.21 0.17
N GLY A 85 -3.79 20.26 -0.32
CA GLY A 85 -3.82 21.59 0.30
C GLY A 85 -5.14 21.87 1.04
N PRO A 86 -5.27 23.05 1.68
CA PRO A 86 -4.20 24.01 1.90
C PRO A 86 -3.16 23.49 2.90
N VAL A 87 -1.97 24.10 2.89
CA VAL A 87 -0.98 23.85 3.94
C VAL A 87 -1.55 24.32 5.28
N ARG A 88 -1.47 23.47 6.30
CA ARG A 88 -2.02 23.74 7.64
C ARG A 88 -1.05 23.30 8.73
N SER A 89 -1.05 24.04 9.84
CA SER A 89 -0.32 23.63 11.04
C SER A 89 -1.09 22.52 11.75
N VAL A 90 -0.43 21.41 12.04
CA VAL A 90 -0.97 20.24 12.73
C VAL A 90 -0.05 19.88 13.89
N GLU A 91 -0.63 19.62 15.05
CA GLU A 91 0.07 19.07 16.20
C GLU A 91 -0.03 17.54 16.19
N VAL A 92 1.10 16.87 16.37
CA VAL A 92 1.16 15.41 16.54
C VAL A 92 1.69 15.10 17.93
N ALA A 93 1.00 14.26 18.71
CA ALA A 93 1.49 13.84 20.02
C ALA A 93 2.72 12.91 19.88
N PRO A 94 3.55 12.74 20.93
CA PRO A 94 4.60 11.73 20.90
C PRO A 94 4.04 10.34 20.55
N PHE A 95 4.77 9.60 19.72
CA PHE A 95 4.38 8.26 19.26
C PHE A 95 5.61 7.46 18.83
N ALA A 96 5.45 6.17 18.57
CA ALA A 96 6.46 5.38 17.88
C ALA A 96 5.91 4.83 16.56
N ILE A 97 6.76 4.66 15.57
CA ILE A 97 6.40 4.15 14.24
C ILE A 97 7.49 3.20 13.73
N SER A 98 7.12 2.14 13.02
CA SER A 98 8.09 1.19 12.49
C SER A 98 8.95 1.88 11.42
N ALA A 99 10.27 1.64 11.50
CA ALA A 99 11.26 2.16 10.56
C ALA A 99 10.96 1.71 9.13
N THR A 100 10.39 0.52 8.98
CA THR A 100 10.05 -0.12 7.71
C THR A 100 8.54 -0.40 7.64
N THR A 101 8.05 -0.66 6.43
CA THR A 101 6.79 -1.38 6.25
C THR A 101 6.87 -2.79 6.81
N VAL A 102 5.71 -3.39 7.10
CA VAL A 102 5.61 -4.79 7.52
C VAL A 102 6.10 -5.69 6.38
N THR A 103 7.02 -6.58 6.71
CA THR A 103 7.62 -7.53 5.78
C THR A 103 6.74 -8.77 5.59
N VAL A 104 7.02 -9.53 4.53
CA VAL A 104 6.43 -10.86 4.32
C VAL A 104 6.70 -11.77 5.52
N ALA A 105 7.91 -11.79 6.05
CA ALA A 105 8.27 -12.65 7.17
C ALA A 105 7.48 -12.31 8.44
N GLU A 106 7.39 -11.01 8.79
CA GLU A 106 6.60 -10.53 9.92
C GLU A 106 5.11 -10.85 9.76
N PHE A 107 4.56 -10.67 8.56
CA PHE A 107 3.17 -11.04 8.28
C PHE A 107 2.93 -12.55 8.36
N ALA A 108 3.90 -13.36 7.96
CA ALA A 108 3.83 -14.82 8.09
C ALA A 108 3.77 -15.26 9.56
N VAL A 109 4.46 -14.58 10.48
CA VAL A 109 4.34 -14.83 11.94
C VAL A 109 2.89 -14.63 12.39
N PHE A 110 2.27 -13.52 11.99
CA PHE A 110 0.88 -13.23 12.30
C PHE A 110 -0.08 -14.30 11.76
N VAL A 111 0.05 -14.67 10.49
CA VAL A 111 -0.79 -15.70 9.88
C VAL A 111 -0.59 -17.06 10.55
N LEU A 112 0.66 -17.43 10.86
CA LEU A 112 0.98 -18.68 11.57
C LEU A 112 0.37 -18.73 12.97
N ALA A 113 0.38 -17.61 13.69
CA ALA A 113 -0.12 -17.52 15.06
C ALA A 113 -1.66 -17.50 15.13
N THR A 114 -2.32 -16.91 14.14
CA THR A 114 -3.75 -16.59 14.21
C THR A 114 -4.63 -17.40 13.26
N GLY A 115 -4.04 -17.96 12.21
CA GLY A 115 -4.79 -18.54 11.09
C GLY A 115 -5.55 -17.50 10.26
N HIS A 116 -5.12 -16.23 10.29
CA HIS A 116 -5.76 -15.14 9.54
C HIS A 116 -5.85 -15.46 8.04
N VAL A 117 -7.02 -15.17 7.47
CA VAL A 117 -7.29 -15.27 6.02
C VAL A 117 -7.49 -13.85 5.52
N THR A 118 -6.73 -13.42 4.52
CA THR A 118 -6.80 -12.04 4.02
C THR A 118 -8.05 -11.79 3.18
N ASP A 119 -8.40 -10.53 2.97
CA ASP A 119 -9.53 -10.19 2.08
C ASP A 119 -9.27 -10.69 0.64
N ALA A 120 -8.03 -10.60 0.14
CA ALA A 120 -7.67 -11.19 -1.16
C ALA A 120 -7.95 -12.70 -1.23
N GLN A 121 -7.67 -13.44 -0.16
CA GLN A 121 -7.96 -14.88 -0.08
C GLN A 121 -9.45 -15.17 -0.02
N ARG A 122 -10.24 -14.33 0.67
CA ARG A 122 -11.71 -14.45 0.75
C ARG A 122 -12.38 -14.12 -0.58
N CYS A 123 -11.95 -13.05 -1.24
CA CYS A 123 -12.45 -12.63 -2.55
C CYS A 123 -12.07 -13.64 -3.63
N GLY A 124 -10.88 -14.24 -3.51
CA GLY A 124 -10.37 -15.23 -4.45
C GLY A 124 -9.52 -14.66 -5.58
N ASP A 125 -9.32 -13.35 -5.60
CA ASP A 125 -8.46 -12.64 -6.52
C ASP A 125 -7.89 -11.35 -5.89
N SER A 126 -6.98 -10.72 -6.64
CA SER A 126 -6.48 -9.38 -6.34
C SER A 126 -5.94 -8.73 -7.63
N LEU A 127 -5.67 -7.43 -7.59
CA LEU A 127 -5.13 -6.70 -8.73
C LEU A 127 -3.60 -6.81 -8.79
N VAL A 128 -3.09 -7.23 -9.96
CA VAL A 128 -1.66 -7.37 -10.26
C VAL A 128 -1.28 -6.51 -11.46
N PHE A 129 -0.12 -5.86 -11.39
CA PHE A 129 0.41 -5.10 -12.52
C PHE A 129 0.81 -6.04 -13.67
N ALA A 130 0.38 -5.71 -14.88
CA ALA A 130 0.60 -6.52 -16.06
C ALA A 130 2.08 -6.78 -16.36
N GLY A 131 2.95 -5.80 -16.08
CA GLY A 131 4.40 -5.97 -16.26
C GLY A 131 5.05 -6.94 -15.26
N ASN A 132 4.33 -7.38 -14.23
CA ASN A 132 4.76 -8.45 -13.32
C ASN A 132 4.27 -9.84 -13.77
N LEU A 133 3.47 -9.92 -14.83
CA LEU A 133 2.90 -11.16 -15.34
C LEU A 133 3.63 -11.62 -16.61
N ALA A 134 3.60 -12.93 -16.87
CA ALA A 134 3.97 -13.44 -18.19
C ALA A 134 3.03 -12.85 -19.25
N PRO A 135 3.52 -12.37 -20.41
CA PRO A 135 2.69 -11.69 -21.42
C PRO A 135 1.43 -12.50 -21.82
N GLN A 136 1.60 -13.80 -22.05
CA GLN A 136 0.50 -14.69 -22.44
C GLN A 136 -0.55 -14.89 -21.33
N ALA A 137 -0.16 -14.76 -20.06
CA ALA A 137 -1.10 -14.79 -18.96
C ALA A 137 -1.87 -13.47 -18.89
N ALA A 138 -1.16 -12.34 -18.98
CA ALA A 138 -1.73 -11.01 -18.89
C ALA A 138 -2.77 -10.71 -19.98
N GLU A 139 -2.58 -11.22 -21.20
CA GLU A 139 -3.53 -11.07 -22.32
C GLU A 139 -4.88 -11.77 -22.08
N ARG A 140 -4.93 -12.77 -21.20
CA ARG A 140 -6.12 -13.60 -20.95
C ARG A 140 -6.92 -13.19 -19.71
N LEU A 141 -6.41 -12.20 -18.97
CA LEU A 141 -6.99 -11.76 -17.70
C LEU A 141 -7.82 -10.49 -17.88
N PRO A 142 -8.94 -10.35 -17.14
CA PRO A 142 -9.71 -9.10 -17.13
C PRO A 142 -8.82 -7.91 -16.74
N ARG A 143 -9.01 -6.78 -17.45
CA ARG A 143 -8.29 -5.53 -17.21
C ARG A 143 -9.21 -4.47 -16.63
N VAL A 144 -8.68 -3.62 -15.77
CA VAL A 144 -9.41 -2.42 -15.31
C VAL A 144 -9.50 -1.42 -16.46
N ALA A 145 -10.71 -1.00 -16.83
CA ALA A 145 -10.94 -0.24 -18.07
C ALA A 145 -10.17 1.09 -18.13
N GLU A 146 -10.17 1.86 -17.04
CA GLU A 146 -9.46 3.15 -16.99
C GLU A 146 -7.96 3.01 -16.73
N ALA A 147 -7.52 1.83 -16.25
CA ALA A 147 -6.14 1.52 -15.91
C ALA A 147 -5.74 0.14 -16.46
N PRO A 148 -5.61 -0.01 -17.79
CA PRO A 148 -5.51 -1.32 -18.44
C PRO A 148 -4.24 -2.11 -18.07
N TRP A 149 -3.27 -1.48 -17.41
CA TRP A 149 -2.11 -2.14 -16.83
C TRP A 149 -2.43 -2.95 -15.56
N TRP A 150 -3.61 -2.83 -14.97
CA TRP A 150 -4.08 -3.68 -13.88
C TRP A 150 -4.83 -4.89 -14.42
N CYS A 151 -4.40 -6.08 -13.99
CA CYS A 151 -5.07 -7.35 -14.26
C CYS A 151 -5.76 -7.85 -12.98
N GLN A 152 -7.00 -8.28 -13.08
CA GLN A 152 -7.64 -9.07 -12.02
C GLN A 152 -7.15 -10.51 -12.12
N VAL A 153 -6.42 -10.97 -11.10
CA VAL A 153 -5.74 -12.27 -11.13
C VAL A 153 -6.35 -13.21 -10.09
N PRO A 154 -7.11 -14.24 -10.52
CA PRO A 154 -7.59 -15.28 -9.62
C PRO A 154 -6.44 -15.97 -8.89
N GLY A 155 -6.53 -16.07 -7.56
CA GLY A 155 -5.48 -16.65 -6.73
C GLY A 155 -4.29 -15.73 -6.43
N ALA A 156 -4.33 -14.45 -6.81
CA ALA A 156 -3.35 -13.48 -6.33
C ALA A 156 -3.64 -13.12 -4.87
N THR A 157 -2.64 -13.31 -4.01
CA THR A 157 -2.74 -13.10 -2.56
C THR A 157 -1.40 -12.61 -2.02
N TRP A 158 -1.32 -12.32 -0.72
CA TRP A 158 -0.04 -11.93 -0.09
C TRP A 158 1.05 -13.01 -0.24
N PHE A 159 0.69 -14.30 -0.31
CA PHE A 159 1.64 -15.40 -0.46
C PHE A 159 2.00 -15.71 -1.92
N THR A 160 1.06 -15.44 -2.84
CA THR A 160 1.14 -15.66 -4.29
C THR A 160 0.89 -14.34 -5.04
N PRO A 161 1.75 -13.32 -4.91
CA PRO A 161 1.43 -11.95 -5.32
C PRO A 161 1.24 -11.78 -6.84
N GLU A 162 1.88 -12.62 -7.66
CA GLU A 162 1.66 -12.61 -9.12
C GLU A 162 0.64 -13.68 -9.58
N GLY A 163 -0.11 -14.28 -8.64
CA GLY A 163 -1.09 -15.34 -8.89
C GLY A 163 -0.53 -16.77 -8.79
N PRO A 164 -1.32 -17.79 -9.17
CA PRO A 164 -0.94 -19.19 -9.04
C PRO A 164 0.40 -19.52 -9.73
N GLY A 165 1.29 -20.19 -9.00
CA GLY A 165 2.64 -20.53 -9.46
C GLY A 165 3.72 -19.51 -9.07
N SER A 166 3.35 -18.32 -8.60
CA SER A 166 4.25 -17.40 -7.91
C SER A 166 4.40 -17.75 -6.42
N SER A 167 5.36 -17.15 -5.74
CA SER A 167 5.49 -17.21 -4.28
C SER A 167 6.32 -16.03 -3.76
N VAL A 168 6.14 -15.69 -2.49
CA VAL A 168 6.99 -14.75 -1.74
C VAL A 168 8.30 -15.36 -1.22
N ARG A 169 8.60 -16.64 -1.52
CA ARG A 169 9.91 -17.24 -1.19
C ARG A 169 11.06 -16.43 -1.83
N GLY A 170 12.09 -16.12 -1.04
CA GLY A 170 13.18 -15.24 -1.45
C GLY A 170 12.83 -13.74 -1.42
N ARG A 171 11.65 -13.38 -0.90
CA ARG A 171 11.17 -12.01 -0.67
C ARG A 171 10.71 -11.83 0.78
N GLU A 172 11.32 -12.55 1.71
CA GLU A 172 10.98 -12.55 3.14
C GLU A 172 11.10 -11.13 3.75
N ASP A 173 12.08 -10.35 3.29
CA ASP A 173 12.37 -8.98 3.73
C ASP A 173 11.76 -7.89 2.83
N HIS A 174 10.92 -8.27 1.87
CA HIS A 174 10.12 -7.33 1.07
C HIS A 174 8.85 -6.94 1.83
N PRO A 175 8.23 -5.79 1.51
CA PRO A 175 6.93 -5.43 2.07
C PRO A 175 5.87 -6.48 1.70
N VAL A 176 5.02 -6.85 2.66
CA VAL A 176 3.82 -7.63 2.37
C VAL A 176 2.86 -6.80 1.51
N THR A 177 2.30 -7.41 0.46
CA THR A 177 1.33 -6.79 -0.47
C THR A 177 0.04 -7.61 -0.53
N HIS A 178 -0.97 -7.15 -1.29
CA HIS A 178 -2.30 -7.78 -1.35
C HIS A 178 -2.97 -7.90 0.03
N VAL A 179 -2.66 -6.97 0.91
CA VAL A 179 -3.29 -6.81 2.22
C VAL A 179 -4.21 -5.60 2.17
N SER A 180 -5.45 -5.81 2.58
CA SER A 180 -6.42 -4.72 2.68
C SER A 180 -6.15 -3.85 3.92
N GLN A 181 -6.86 -2.74 4.05
CA GLN A 181 -6.83 -1.98 5.28
C GLN A 181 -7.36 -2.80 6.47
N ARG A 182 -8.38 -3.64 6.26
CA ARG A 182 -8.90 -4.55 7.29
C ARG A 182 -7.86 -5.56 7.74
N ASP A 183 -7.07 -6.11 6.81
CA ASP A 183 -5.95 -7.01 7.12
C ASP A 183 -4.86 -6.31 7.93
N ALA A 184 -4.52 -5.08 7.55
CA ALA A 184 -3.53 -4.26 8.24
C ALA A 184 -3.99 -3.89 9.67
N VAL A 185 -5.28 -3.59 9.86
CA VAL A 185 -5.89 -3.37 11.18
C VAL A 185 -5.87 -4.65 12.02
N ALA A 186 -6.19 -5.82 11.43
CA ALA A 186 -6.13 -7.09 12.15
C ALA A 186 -4.72 -7.44 12.63
N TYR A 187 -3.71 -7.25 11.76
CA TYR A 187 -2.31 -7.45 12.11
C TYR A 187 -1.86 -6.53 13.26
N THR A 188 -2.16 -5.24 13.15
CA THR A 188 -1.73 -4.26 14.17
C THR A 188 -2.46 -4.50 15.49
N ALA A 189 -3.74 -4.85 15.48
CA ALA A 189 -4.48 -5.21 16.68
C ALA A 189 -3.90 -6.46 17.37
N TRP A 190 -3.48 -7.47 16.61
CA TRP A 190 -2.83 -8.67 17.17
C TRP A 190 -1.53 -8.33 17.92
N LEU A 191 -0.77 -7.36 17.42
CA LEU A 191 0.43 -6.85 18.09
C LEU A 191 0.15 -5.98 19.33
N GLY A 192 -1.11 -5.62 19.59
CA GLY A 192 -1.44 -4.55 20.55
C GLY A 192 -1.03 -3.15 20.07
N ALA A 193 -0.92 -2.98 18.75
CA ALA A 193 -0.50 -1.76 18.06
C ALA A 193 -1.64 -1.17 17.23
N ARG A 194 -1.32 -0.20 16.36
CA ARG A 194 -2.26 0.41 15.42
C ARG A 194 -1.59 0.82 14.11
N LEU A 195 -2.38 1.19 13.12
CA LEU A 195 -1.89 1.97 11.98
C LEU A 195 -1.57 3.42 12.41
N PRO A 196 -0.60 4.09 11.77
CA PRO A 196 -0.41 5.53 11.95
C PRO A 196 -1.64 6.28 11.44
N SER A 197 -1.98 7.41 12.05
CA SER A 197 -2.85 8.39 11.42
C SER A 197 -2.17 8.97 10.17
N GLU A 198 -2.93 9.57 9.28
CA GLU A 198 -2.38 10.29 8.13
C GLU A 198 -1.44 11.42 8.57
N GLN A 199 -1.77 12.12 9.67
CA GLN A 199 -0.97 13.19 10.24
C GLN A 199 0.39 12.66 10.74
N GLU A 200 0.36 11.57 11.52
CA GLU A 200 1.56 10.91 12.03
C GLU A 200 2.43 10.39 10.88
N TRP A 201 1.81 9.79 9.87
CA TRP A 201 2.51 9.28 8.70
C TRP A 201 3.24 10.41 7.96
N GLU A 202 2.56 11.52 7.66
CA GLU A 202 3.18 12.64 6.94
C GLU A 202 4.27 13.32 7.79
N PHE A 203 4.02 13.50 9.08
CA PHE A 203 5.03 14.02 10.02
C PHE A 203 6.29 13.16 10.00
N ALA A 204 6.13 11.84 10.11
CA ALA A 204 7.24 10.91 10.11
C ALA A 204 7.95 10.84 8.75
N ALA A 205 7.19 10.86 7.64
CA ALA A 205 7.73 10.81 6.28
C ALA A 205 8.57 12.05 5.93
N ARG A 206 8.21 13.22 6.47
CA ARG A 206 8.97 14.47 6.30
C ARG A 206 10.36 14.44 6.96
N GLY A 207 10.60 13.54 7.91
CA GLY A 207 11.94 13.32 8.47
C GLY A 207 12.57 14.55 9.12
N GLY A 208 11.76 15.44 9.69
CA GLY A 208 12.22 16.71 10.29
C GLY A 208 12.42 17.86 9.31
N LEU A 209 12.13 17.66 8.02
CA LEU A 209 12.22 18.70 7.01
C LEU A 209 10.88 19.43 6.82
N ASP A 210 10.95 20.75 6.76
CA ASP A 210 9.77 21.59 6.58
C ASP A 210 9.42 21.76 5.10
N GLN A 211 8.19 21.39 4.74
CA GLN A 211 7.58 21.56 3.41
C GLN A 211 8.42 21.06 2.22
N GLN A 212 9.21 20.00 2.43
CA GLN A 212 9.95 19.34 1.34
C GLN A 212 9.08 18.28 0.65
N PRO A 213 9.13 18.16 -0.69
CA PRO A 213 8.35 17.18 -1.46
C PRO A 213 8.83 15.75 -1.25
N TYR A 214 10.12 15.54 -0.91
CA TYR A 214 10.69 14.23 -0.65
C TYR A 214 11.27 14.14 0.77
N PRO A 215 11.39 12.93 1.35
CA PRO A 215 11.90 12.72 2.70
C PRO A 215 13.32 13.23 2.96
N TRP A 216 14.08 13.49 1.89
CA TRP A 216 15.46 13.97 1.91
C TRP A 216 15.64 15.39 1.35
N GLY A 217 14.57 16.05 0.91
CA GLY A 217 14.64 17.43 0.40
C GLY A 217 13.87 17.66 -0.90
N VAL A 218 14.34 18.65 -1.67
CA VAL A 218 13.64 19.18 -2.84
C VAL A 218 13.93 18.41 -4.14
N VAL A 219 15.12 17.84 -4.29
CA VAL A 219 15.54 17.14 -5.52
C VAL A 219 15.18 15.66 -5.40
N ARG A 220 14.45 15.12 -6.38
CA ARG A 220 14.02 13.71 -6.39
C ARG A 220 15.21 12.74 -6.36
N ASP A 221 16.16 12.96 -7.26
CA ASP A 221 17.36 12.12 -7.42
C ASP A 221 18.62 12.99 -7.22
N PRO A 222 19.02 13.31 -5.97
CA PRO A 222 20.21 14.11 -5.70
C PRO A 222 21.44 13.45 -6.33
N ASP A 223 22.23 14.25 -7.06
CA ASP A 223 23.43 13.79 -7.80
C ASP A 223 23.13 12.66 -8.82
N GLY A 224 21.87 12.56 -9.28
CA GLY A 224 21.43 11.48 -10.16
C GLY A 224 21.30 10.12 -9.47
N VAL A 225 21.42 10.08 -8.14
CA VAL A 225 21.27 8.86 -7.33
C VAL A 225 19.81 8.70 -6.94
N ARG A 226 19.22 7.57 -7.34
CA ARG A 226 17.87 7.18 -6.95
C ARG A 226 17.79 6.96 -5.43
N ARG A 227 16.76 7.52 -4.78
CA ARG A 227 16.53 7.45 -3.33
C ARG A 227 15.24 6.72 -2.92
N MET A 228 14.44 6.29 -3.90
CA MET A 228 13.21 5.53 -3.67
C MET A 228 12.93 4.56 -4.82
N ASN A 229 12.12 3.54 -4.56
CA ASN A 229 11.64 2.61 -5.58
C ASN A 229 10.37 3.15 -6.27
N ILE A 230 10.50 3.66 -7.49
CA ILE A 230 9.39 4.07 -8.36
C ILE A 230 9.61 3.47 -9.76
N PHE A 231 8.61 3.58 -10.64
CA PHE A 231 8.66 2.91 -11.93
C PHE A 231 9.84 3.43 -12.76
N PRO A 232 10.74 2.55 -13.24
CA PRO A 232 11.83 2.95 -14.11
C PRO A 232 11.35 3.15 -15.56
N GLY A 233 12.08 3.91 -16.38
CA GLY A 233 11.80 4.00 -17.82
C GLY A 233 10.46 4.67 -18.17
N THR A 234 9.77 4.16 -19.20
CA THR A 234 8.51 4.71 -19.72
C THR A 234 7.33 3.82 -19.31
N PHE A 235 6.45 4.35 -18.47
CA PHE A 235 5.25 3.65 -18.02
C PHE A 235 4.19 3.52 -19.13
N PRO A 236 3.45 2.39 -19.22
CA PRO A 236 3.59 1.14 -18.45
C PRO A 236 4.48 0.08 -19.11
N ASP A 237 4.85 0.26 -20.38
CA ASP A 237 5.30 -0.85 -21.23
C ASP A 237 6.83 -1.00 -21.35
N GLU A 238 7.60 0.05 -21.05
CA GLU A 238 9.05 0.07 -21.26
C GLU A 238 9.81 0.42 -19.98
N PRO A 239 9.84 -0.48 -18.96
CA PRO A 239 10.40 -0.14 -17.67
C PRO A 239 11.92 0.11 -17.70
N GLY A 240 12.64 -0.38 -18.71
CA GLY A 240 14.11 -0.23 -18.77
C GLY A 240 14.87 -0.88 -17.59
N GLY A 241 14.19 -1.72 -16.80
CA GLY A 241 14.75 -2.42 -15.63
C GLY A 241 13.69 -3.27 -14.91
N PRO A 242 14.07 -3.99 -13.85
CA PRO A 242 13.13 -4.76 -13.03
C PRO A 242 12.07 -3.87 -12.38
N VAL A 243 10.83 -4.38 -12.32
CA VAL A 243 9.69 -3.70 -11.69
C VAL A 243 9.12 -4.60 -10.59
N GLY A 244 8.88 -4.03 -9.41
CA GLY A 244 8.32 -4.74 -8.27
C GLY A 244 8.78 -4.13 -6.97
N THR A 245 8.44 -4.78 -5.86
CA THR A 245 8.92 -4.39 -4.55
C THR A 245 10.42 -4.63 -4.42
N VAL A 246 11.07 -3.87 -3.53
CA VAL A 246 12.44 -4.09 -3.07
C VAL A 246 12.44 -4.34 -1.56
N PRO A 247 13.52 -4.92 -0.98
CA PRO A 247 13.64 -5.12 0.46
C PRO A 247 13.32 -3.85 1.24
N VAL A 248 12.68 -3.97 2.40
CA VAL A 248 12.14 -2.81 3.13
C VAL A 248 13.21 -1.82 3.63
N ARG A 249 14.47 -2.24 3.71
CA ARG A 249 15.64 -1.42 4.05
C ARG A 249 16.46 -0.99 2.83
N SER A 250 15.90 -1.07 1.63
CA SER A 250 16.51 -0.50 0.42
C SER A 250 16.55 1.03 0.52
N PHE A 251 17.58 1.64 -0.06
CA PHE A 251 17.86 3.09 0.01
C PHE A 251 18.17 3.61 1.42
N GLU A 252 18.55 4.88 1.51
CA GLU A 252 18.84 5.54 2.78
C GLU A 252 17.53 5.86 3.53
N PRO A 253 17.54 5.79 4.87
CA PRO A 253 16.42 6.27 5.67
C PRO A 253 16.33 7.81 5.63
N ASN A 254 15.16 8.35 5.95
CA ASN A 254 14.98 9.79 6.13
C ASN A 254 15.60 10.29 7.45
N GLY A 255 15.48 11.59 7.74
CA GLY A 255 16.06 12.21 8.94
C GLY A 255 15.56 11.66 10.29
N TYR A 256 14.48 10.87 10.30
CA TYR A 256 13.97 10.18 11.48
C TYR A 256 14.31 8.68 11.51
N GLY A 257 14.98 8.14 10.49
CA GLY A 257 15.33 6.72 10.44
C GLY A 257 14.30 5.83 9.74
N LEU A 258 13.31 6.40 9.04
CA LEU A 258 12.32 5.63 8.30
C LEU A 258 12.77 5.35 6.88
N PHE A 259 12.64 4.11 6.45
CA PHE A 259 12.93 3.63 5.10
C PHE A 259 11.68 3.61 4.24
N ASN A 260 11.86 3.86 2.94
CA ASN A 260 10.85 3.67 1.89
C ASN A 260 9.46 4.27 2.20
N VAL A 261 9.40 5.39 2.92
CA VAL A 261 8.14 6.13 3.15
C VAL A 261 7.59 6.75 1.87
N THR A 262 8.41 6.90 0.84
CA THR A 262 7.94 7.27 -0.51
C THR A 262 8.41 6.24 -1.50
N GLY A 263 7.52 5.79 -2.38
CA GLY A 263 7.76 4.68 -3.30
C GLY A 263 7.65 3.31 -2.62
N ASN A 264 8.16 2.27 -3.30
CA ASN A 264 8.05 0.86 -2.95
C ASN A 264 6.59 0.37 -2.90
N VAL A 265 5.85 0.62 -1.82
CA VAL A 265 4.42 0.28 -1.72
C VAL A 265 3.64 1.44 -1.13
N TRP A 266 2.39 1.58 -1.57
CA TRP A 266 1.42 2.41 -0.86
C TRP A 266 1.25 1.91 0.57
N GLU A 267 0.97 2.82 1.49
CA GLU A 267 0.82 2.47 2.90
C GLU A 267 -0.54 2.89 3.45
N TRP A 268 -1.28 1.91 3.97
CA TRP A 268 -2.53 2.15 4.68
C TRP A 268 -2.33 2.95 5.97
N THR A 269 -3.26 3.87 6.23
CA THR A 269 -3.34 4.63 7.47
C THR A 269 -4.65 4.36 8.21
N ALA A 270 -4.74 4.81 9.45
CA ALA A 270 -5.98 4.75 10.24
C ALA A 270 -6.99 5.85 9.85
N SER A 271 -6.57 6.87 9.10
CA SER A 271 -7.39 8.03 8.78
C SER A 271 -8.35 7.73 7.63
N ARG A 272 -9.48 8.44 7.65
CA ARG A 272 -10.49 8.44 6.59
C ARG A 272 -10.26 9.60 5.63
N TRP A 273 -10.62 9.38 4.38
CA TRP A 273 -10.62 10.41 3.36
C TRP A 273 -11.62 11.50 3.77
N SER A 274 -11.28 12.75 3.46
CA SER A 274 -12.13 13.88 3.82
C SER A 274 -13.24 14.05 2.77
N GLY A 275 -14.47 14.27 3.22
CA GLY A 275 -15.64 14.48 2.35
C GLY A 275 -16.71 13.43 2.59
N ASP A 276 -17.41 13.04 1.53
CA ASP A 276 -18.51 12.06 1.59
C ASP A 276 -18.03 10.60 1.50
N SER A 277 -16.74 10.34 1.24
CA SER A 277 -16.18 8.99 1.21
C SER A 277 -15.57 8.62 2.57
N ASP A 278 -16.04 7.54 3.19
CA ASP A 278 -15.46 6.95 4.41
C ASP A 278 -14.31 5.97 4.10
N GLU A 279 -13.59 6.23 3.00
CA GLU A 279 -12.52 5.37 2.55
C GLU A 279 -11.25 5.58 3.38
N PRO A 280 -10.52 4.52 3.78
CA PRO A 280 -9.21 4.68 4.37
C PRO A 280 -8.21 5.35 3.44
N VAL A 281 -7.38 6.22 4.02
CA VAL A 281 -6.31 6.93 3.32
C VAL A 281 -5.09 6.03 3.12
N MET A 282 -4.50 6.10 1.93
CA MET A 282 -3.18 5.58 1.59
C MET A 282 -2.18 6.71 1.32
N ARG A 283 -0.91 6.49 1.67
CA ARG A 283 0.19 7.45 1.52
C ARG A 283 1.42 6.83 0.86
N GLY A 284 2.31 7.68 0.34
CA GLY A 284 3.68 7.30 -0.05
C GLY A 284 3.91 6.96 -1.53
N GLY A 285 2.89 6.54 -2.27
CA GLY A 285 3.10 6.04 -3.63
C GLY A 285 3.77 4.66 -3.64
N SER A 286 4.15 4.16 -4.81
CA SER A 286 4.64 2.78 -4.96
C SER A 286 5.65 2.65 -6.10
N TYR A 287 6.18 1.44 -6.28
CA TYR A 287 7.06 1.06 -7.39
C TYR A 287 6.44 1.26 -8.78
N MET A 288 5.13 1.50 -8.87
CA MET A 288 4.44 1.77 -10.14
C MET A 288 4.34 3.27 -10.45
N CYS A 289 4.51 4.15 -9.47
CA CYS A 289 4.33 5.57 -9.70
C CYS A 289 5.38 6.11 -10.68
N HIS A 290 4.96 6.99 -11.58
CA HIS A 290 5.81 7.59 -12.61
C HIS A 290 5.35 9.01 -12.92
N GLU A 291 6.29 9.92 -13.21
CA GLU A 291 5.99 11.36 -13.39
C GLU A 291 5.02 11.69 -14.53
N SER A 292 4.86 10.77 -15.50
CA SER A 292 3.95 10.89 -16.64
C SER A 292 2.47 10.72 -16.28
N TYR A 293 2.16 10.03 -15.17
CA TYR A 293 0.77 9.73 -14.80
C TYR A 293 0.49 9.86 -13.30
N CYS A 294 1.44 9.48 -12.44
CA CYS A 294 1.29 9.46 -10.98
C CYS A 294 2.53 10.03 -10.28
N ARG A 295 2.41 11.28 -9.80
CA ARG A 295 3.42 11.97 -8.97
C ARG A 295 3.16 11.83 -7.47
N ARG A 296 2.50 10.74 -7.05
CA ARG A 296 2.10 10.52 -5.64
C ARG A 296 3.19 9.92 -4.76
N TYR A 297 4.44 9.90 -5.22
CA TYR A 297 5.64 9.58 -4.44
C TYR A 297 6.20 10.81 -3.67
N ARG A 298 5.34 11.80 -3.39
CA ARG A 298 5.68 13.00 -2.59
C ARG A 298 5.15 12.82 -1.18
N THR A 299 5.82 13.41 -0.20
CA THR A 299 5.45 13.32 1.22
C THR A 299 4.03 13.79 1.51
N SER A 300 3.55 14.82 0.80
CA SER A 300 2.18 15.35 0.93
C SER A 300 1.12 14.57 0.16
N ALA A 301 1.52 13.74 -0.81
CA ALA A 301 0.60 13.07 -1.69
C ALA A 301 -0.20 12.01 -0.93
N ARG A 302 -1.48 11.91 -1.30
CA ARG A 302 -2.47 11.08 -0.65
C ARG A 302 -3.42 10.47 -1.68
N SER A 303 -3.98 9.32 -1.36
CA SER A 303 -5.03 8.65 -2.13
C SER A 303 -5.93 7.86 -1.16
N SER A 304 -6.97 7.22 -1.67
CA SER A 304 -7.86 6.35 -0.89
C SER A 304 -8.28 5.15 -1.71
N ALA A 305 -8.80 4.14 -1.01
CA ALA A 305 -9.54 3.03 -1.60
C ALA A 305 -10.40 2.39 -0.50
N THR A 306 -11.37 1.56 -0.88
CA THR A 306 -12.23 0.87 0.10
C THR A 306 -11.40 -0.01 1.04
N ALA A 307 -11.91 -0.23 2.25
CA ALA A 307 -11.14 -0.90 3.30
C ALA A 307 -10.81 -2.38 3.01
N ASP A 308 -11.53 -3.03 2.11
CA ASP A 308 -11.31 -4.38 1.58
C ASP A 308 -10.46 -4.44 0.30
N THR A 309 -10.16 -3.30 -0.31
CA THR A 309 -9.32 -3.28 -1.51
C THR A 309 -7.94 -3.86 -1.20
N SER A 310 -7.48 -4.80 -2.03
CA SER A 310 -6.13 -5.38 -1.97
C SER A 310 -5.42 -5.19 -3.30
N LEU A 311 -4.16 -4.73 -3.27
CA LEU A 311 -3.39 -4.37 -4.46
C LEU A 311 -1.96 -4.92 -4.34
N GLY A 312 -1.37 -5.36 -5.46
CA GLY A 312 0.01 -5.87 -5.49
C GLY A 312 1.10 -4.84 -5.18
N HIS A 313 0.72 -3.58 -5.00
CA HIS A 313 1.61 -2.47 -4.68
C HIS A 313 1.20 -1.71 -3.41
N ALA A 314 0.35 -2.29 -2.56
CA ALA A 314 -0.11 -1.69 -1.30
C ALA A 314 0.19 -2.60 -0.11
N GLY A 315 0.75 -2.00 0.94
CA GLY A 315 1.10 -2.61 2.22
C GLY A 315 0.82 -1.62 3.37
N PHE A 316 1.56 -1.72 4.47
CA PHE A 316 1.39 -0.82 5.61
C PHE A 316 2.59 -0.86 6.56
N ARG A 317 2.61 0.08 7.52
CA ARG A 317 3.57 0.12 8.63
C ARG A 317 2.86 0.29 9.97
N VAL A 318 3.56 -0.01 11.06
CA VAL A 318 2.98 -0.07 12.41
C VAL A 318 3.26 1.22 13.18
N ALA A 319 2.33 1.66 14.01
CA ALA A 319 2.52 2.72 14.98
C ALA A 319 2.05 2.31 16.38
N LEU A 320 2.62 2.95 17.41
CA LEU A 320 2.26 2.82 18.81
C LEU A 320 2.05 4.21 19.41
N SER A 321 1.01 4.35 20.23
CA SER A 321 0.88 5.52 21.09
C SER A 321 1.94 5.45 22.21
N ARG A 322 2.56 6.58 22.53
CA ARG A 322 3.50 6.72 23.66
C ARG A 322 2.83 7.32 24.88
#